data_AF-A0A4Q2KQK8-F1
#
_entry.id   AF-A0A4Q2KQK8-F1
#
_cell.length_a   1.000
_cell.length_b   1.000
_cell.length_c   1.000
_cell.angle_alpha   90.00
_cell.angle_beta   90.00
_cell.angle_gamma   90.00
#
_symmetry.space_group_name_H-M   'P 1'
#
loop_
_entity.id
_entity.type
_entity.pdbx_description
1 polymer ?
#
loop_
_entity_poly.entity_id
_entity_poly.type
_entity_poly.pdbx_seq_one_letter_code
_entity_poly.pdbx_strand_id
1 'polypeptide(L)'
;MGPADVGSTEKLGGIVLELSAEIIARLARGDRFALATVTAVSGSAPRDPGASMIVDPDGRVTGSVSGGCVEGAVYELCERVLDGSGVEHGRFGIDDESAFAVGLSCGGEIDVFVQPAAPGLLDPVPFGRVLDGESSGIATLVAGPAALLGRVVVPGRSGPGVPGAHGAGLSGSL
;
A
#
# COMPACT_ATOMS: atom_id res chain seq x y z
N MET A 1 -3.62 -1.03 -39.15
CA MET A 1 -2.76 -0.33 -38.17
C MET A 1 -3.68 0.56 -37.35
N GLY A 2 -4.42 -0.01 -36.40
CA GLY A 2 -5.30 0.75 -35.50
C GLY A 2 -4.51 1.21 -34.27
N PRO A 3 -4.89 2.31 -33.62
CA PRO A 3 -4.31 2.66 -32.32
C PRO A 3 -4.64 1.56 -31.33
N ALA A 4 -3.62 0.97 -30.72
CA ALA A 4 -3.81 0.03 -29.62
C ALA A 4 -4.44 0.79 -28.46
N ASP A 5 -5.64 0.34 -28.13
CA ASP A 5 -6.48 0.61 -26.99
C ASP A 5 -5.69 0.97 -25.73
N VAL A 6 -5.83 2.23 -25.29
CA VAL A 6 -5.43 2.68 -23.95
C VAL A 6 -6.52 2.16 -23.00
N GLY A 7 -6.42 0.86 -22.70
CA GLY A 7 -7.33 0.15 -21.85
C GLY A 7 -7.30 0.68 -20.41
N SER A 8 -8.46 1.19 -19.99
CA SER A 8 -8.97 1.16 -18.62
C SER A 8 -8.29 2.06 -17.58
N THR A 9 -8.62 3.35 -17.68
CA THR A 9 -8.66 4.29 -16.56
C THR A 9 -9.83 3.95 -15.62
N GLU A 10 -9.84 2.78 -14.98
CA GLU A 10 -10.91 2.40 -14.04
C GLU A 10 -10.34 1.93 -12.70
N LYS A 11 -10.80 2.62 -11.65
CA LYS A 11 -10.44 2.53 -10.23
C LYS A 11 -9.11 3.18 -9.81
N LEU A 12 -9.12 4.51 -9.79
CA LEU A 12 -8.50 5.26 -8.70
C LEU A 12 -9.25 4.92 -7.40
N GLY A 13 -9.06 3.71 -6.89
CA GLY A 13 -9.64 3.24 -5.64
C GLY A 13 -8.96 3.97 -4.49
N GLY A 14 -9.74 4.67 -3.66
CA GLY A 14 -9.25 5.37 -2.49
C GLY A 14 -8.45 4.42 -1.58
N ILE A 15 -7.15 4.70 -1.45
CA ILE A 15 -6.22 3.94 -0.64
C ILE A 15 -6.43 4.35 0.83
N VAL A 16 -6.79 3.40 1.68
CA VAL A 16 -6.86 3.65 3.13
C VAL A 16 -5.44 3.55 3.67
N LEU A 17 -4.82 4.69 4.02
CA LEU A 17 -3.59 4.71 4.82
C LEU A 17 -3.93 4.39 6.29
N GLU A 18 -4.47 3.19 6.53
CA GLU A 18 -5.06 2.76 7.80
C GLU A 18 -4.06 2.77 8.97
N LEU A 19 -2.77 2.62 8.66
CA LEU A 19 -1.69 2.64 9.63
C LEU A 19 -0.99 4.01 9.75
N SER A 20 -1.55 5.10 9.19
CA SER A 20 -0.91 6.43 9.21
C SER A 20 -0.48 6.88 10.61
N ALA A 21 -1.35 6.68 11.61
CA ALA A 21 -1.05 7.05 12.98
C ALA A 21 0.15 6.26 13.54
N GLU A 22 0.18 4.96 13.28
CA GLU A 22 1.24 4.05 13.74
C GLU A 22 2.58 4.34 13.03
N ILE A 23 2.52 4.67 11.74
CA ILE A 23 3.68 5.07 10.93
C ILE A 23 4.25 6.38 11.48
N ILE A 24 3.42 7.41 11.65
CA ILE A 24 3.84 8.70 12.21
C ILE A 24 4.42 8.53 13.60
N ALA A 25 3.78 7.74 14.47
CA ALA A 25 4.28 7.51 15.82
C ALA A 25 5.66 6.85 15.82
N ARG A 26 5.89 5.81 15.00
CA ARG A 26 7.20 5.16 14.86
C ARG A 26 8.26 6.11 14.31
N LEU A 27 7.95 6.82 13.23
CA LEU A 27 8.87 7.77 12.62
C LEU A 27 9.24 8.89 13.60
N ALA A 28 8.29 9.38 14.39
CA ALA A 28 8.55 10.40 15.41
C ALA A 28 9.46 9.91 16.56
N ARG A 29 9.40 8.62 16.89
CA ARG A 29 10.28 7.99 17.90
C ARG A 29 11.67 7.63 17.37
N GLY A 30 11.86 7.66 16.05
CA GLY A 30 13.10 7.24 15.42
C GLY A 30 13.19 5.74 15.16
N ASP A 31 12.06 5.03 15.23
CA ASP A 31 12.04 3.57 15.12
C ASP A 31 12.30 3.12 13.68
N ARG A 32 13.00 1.99 13.55
CA ARG A 32 13.10 1.24 12.29
C ARG A 32 12.11 0.09 12.31
N PHE A 33 11.43 -0.15 11.19
CA PHE A 33 10.46 -1.23 11.01
C PHE A 33 10.42 -1.65 9.53
N ALA A 34 9.79 -2.78 9.23
CA ALA A 34 9.43 -3.17 7.87
C ALA A 34 7.95 -2.82 7.62
N LEU A 35 7.67 -2.29 6.42
CA LEU A 35 6.32 -1.98 5.96
C LEU A 35 6.01 -2.85 4.74
N ALA A 36 5.07 -3.77 4.91
CA ALA A 36 4.46 -4.55 3.84
C ALA A 36 3.17 -3.88 3.38
N THR A 37 2.98 -3.78 2.06
CA THR A 37 1.79 -3.18 1.45
C THR A 37 1.32 -4.03 0.28
N VAL A 38 0.02 -4.32 0.21
CA VAL A 38 -0.61 -4.97 -0.94
C VAL A 38 -0.59 -3.99 -2.12
N THR A 39 0.09 -4.34 -3.21
CA THR A 39 0.23 -3.49 -4.39
C THR A 39 -0.76 -3.83 -5.50
N ALA A 40 -1.19 -5.10 -5.57
CA ALA A 40 -2.16 -5.55 -6.54
C ALA A 40 -2.95 -6.74 -6.00
N VAL A 41 -4.14 -6.92 -6.57
CA VAL A 41 -5.06 -8.01 -6.26
C VAL A 41 -5.54 -8.57 -7.59
N SER A 42 -5.49 -9.90 -7.73
CA SER A 42 -6.08 -10.62 -8.85
C SER A 42 -7.16 -11.57 -8.33
N GLY A 43 -8.33 -11.60 -8.98
CA GLY A 43 -9.46 -12.40 -8.50
C GLY A 43 -10.06 -11.83 -7.21
N SER A 44 -10.63 -12.70 -6.37
CA SER A 44 -11.23 -12.31 -5.10
C SER A 44 -10.21 -12.42 -3.97
N ALA A 45 -9.75 -11.30 -3.43
CA ALA A 45 -8.90 -11.26 -2.23
C ALA A 45 -9.66 -10.59 -1.07
N PRO A 46 -9.30 -10.91 0.20
CA PRO A 46 -9.99 -10.39 1.38
C PRO A 46 -9.66 -8.92 1.68
N ARG A 47 -8.61 -8.36 1.07
CA ARG A 47 -8.13 -6.99 1.28
C ARG A 47 -7.79 -6.34 -0.05
N ASP A 48 -8.07 -5.04 -0.14
CA ASP A 48 -7.77 -4.22 -1.30
C ASP A 48 -6.30 -3.77 -1.34
N PRO A 49 -5.80 -3.34 -2.51
CA PRO A 49 -4.50 -2.64 -2.60
C PRO A 49 -4.40 -1.48 -1.60
N GLY A 50 -3.25 -1.37 -0.96
CA GLY A 50 -3.00 -0.43 0.14
C GLY A 50 -3.09 -1.04 1.53
N ALA A 51 -3.77 -2.19 1.70
CA ALA A 51 -3.76 -2.92 2.95
C ALA A 51 -2.31 -3.19 3.40
N SER A 52 -2.02 -2.90 4.67
CA SER A 52 -0.64 -2.81 5.13
C SER A 52 -0.40 -3.57 6.43
N MET A 53 0.84 -4.02 6.60
CA MET A 53 1.35 -4.68 7.79
C MET A 53 2.71 -4.09 8.16
N ILE A 54 2.88 -3.75 9.43
CA ILE A 54 4.14 -3.28 10.01
C ILE A 54 4.71 -4.40 10.87
N VAL A 55 6.02 -4.64 10.72
CA VAL A 55 6.79 -5.55 11.57
C VAL A 55 7.95 -4.78 12.20
N ASP A 56 7.98 -4.76 13.52
CA ASP A 56 9.04 -4.15 14.32
C ASP A 56 10.22 -5.13 14.52
N PRO A 57 11.45 -4.66 14.80
CA PRO A 57 12.61 -5.52 15.03
C PRO A 57 12.49 -6.45 16.24
N ASP A 58 11.57 -6.16 17.17
CA ASP A 58 11.24 -7.02 18.32
C ASP A 58 10.19 -8.09 17.97
N GLY A 59 9.78 -8.16 16.71
CA GLY A 59 8.80 -9.11 16.19
C GLY A 59 7.35 -8.67 16.36
N ARG A 60 7.08 -7.48 16.92
CA ARG A 60 5.71 -6.97 17.04
C ARG A 60 5.11 -6.70 15.66
N VAL A 61 3.87 -7.15 15.46
CA VAL A 61 3.11 -6.97 14.22
C VAL A 61 1.93 -6.01 14.44
N THR A 62 1.72 -5.09 13.50
CA THR A 62 0.54 -4.21 13.46
C THR A 62 -0.07 -4.16 12.06
N GLY A 63 -1.39 -4.25 11.95
CA GLY A 63 -2.08 -4.31 10.65
C GLY A 63 -2.15 -5.74 10.09
N SER A 64 -2.59 -5.86 8.84
CA SER A 64 -2.81 -7.14 8.17
C SER A 64 -2.95 -6.92 6.67
N VAL A 65 -2.39 -7.83 5.87
CA VAL A 65 -2.47 -7.79 4.40
C VAL A 65 -3.56 -8.69 3.84
N SER A 66 -4.05 -9.69 4.58
CA SER A 66 -5.12 -10.58 4.12
C SER A 66 -6.18 -10.91 5.18
N GLY A 67 -5.79 -10.97 6.45
CA GLY A 67 -6.64 -11.41 7.56
C GLY A 67 -6.35 -12.84 8.03
N GLY A 68 -5.29 -13.51 7.56
CA GLY A 68 -4.85 -14.77 8.17
C GLY A 68 -3.84 -15.60 7.36
N CYS A 69 -4.25 -16.10 6.20
CA CYS A 69 -3.57 -17.24 5.57
C CYS A 69 -2.12 -16.98 5.18
N VAL A 70 -1.78 -15.77 4.74
CA VAL A 70 -0.46 -15.46 4.13
C VAL A 70 0.43 -14.60 5.04
N GLU A 71 -0.06 -14.20 6.20
CA GLU A 71 0.61 -13.33 7.17
C GLU A 71 1.98 -13.87 7.60
N GLY A 72 2.11 -15.18 7.79
CA GLY A 72 3.38 -15.80 8.16
C GLY A 72 4.45 -15.64 7.08
N ALA A 73 4.10 -15.90 5.82
CA ALA A 73 5.04 -15.75 4.71
C ALA A 73 5.42 -14.27 4.45
N VAL A 74 4.47 -13.36 4.67
CA VAL A 74 4.73 -11.91 4.59
C VAL A 74 5.60 -11.43 5.76
N TYR A 75 5.42 -12.00 6.95
CA TYR A 75 6.29 -11.76 8.10
C TYR A 75 7.74 -12.17 7.81
N GLU A 76 7.96 -13.33 7.21
CA GLU A 76 9.32 -13.77 6.82
C GLU A 76 9.98 -12.84 5.79
N LEU A 77 9.21 -12.26 4.84
CA LEU A 77 9.71 -11.21 3.95
C LEU A 77 10.14 -9.97 4.75
N CYS A 78 9.32 -9.55 5.72
CA CYS A 78 9.64 -8.43 6.61
C CYS A 78 10.90 -8.67 7.43
N GLU A 79 11.11 -9.88 7.96
CA GLU A 79 12.34 -10.23 8.67
C GLU A 79 13.57 -10.07 7.77
N ARG A 80 13.53 -10.54 6.52
CA ARG A 80 14.64 -10.36 5.57
C ARG A 80 14.95 -8.88 5.31
N VAL A 81 13.92 -8.06 5.14
CA VAL A 81 14.06 -6.61 5.00
C VAL A 81 14.69 -5.98 6.24
N LEU A 82 14.27 -6.42 7.43
CA LEU A 82 14.86 -6.00 8.69
C LEU A 82 16.33 -6.44 8.82
N ASP A 83 16.68 -7.61 8.31
CA ASP A 83 18.06 -8.11 8.26
C ASP A 83 18.92 -7.44 7.17
N GLY A 84 18.33 -6.59 6.34
CA GLY A 84 19.03 -5.73 5.40
C GLY A 84 19.05 -6.21 3.95
N SER A 85 18.13 -7.11 3.56
CA SER A 85 17.99 -7.51 2.15
C SER A 85 17.58 -6.36 1.21
N GLY A 86 17.10 -5.25 1.76
CA GLY A 86 16.62 -4.10 1.02
C GLY A 86 15.10 -4.17 0.88
N VAL A 87 14.59 -4.08 -0.35
CA VAL A 87 13.16 -4.23 -0.64
C VAL A 87 12.88 -5.65 -1.12
N GLU A 88 11.69 -6.16 -0.81
CA GLU A 88 11.26 -7.52 -1.15
C GLU A 88 9.88 -7.52 -1.81
N HIS A 89 9.61 -8.56 -2.58
CA HIS A 89 8.33 -8.79 -3.24
C HIS A 89 7.83 -10.20 -2.96
N GLY A 90 6.52 -10.34 -2.74
CA GLY A 90 5.87 -11.64 -2.64
C GLY A 90 4.56 -11.65 -3.41
N ARG A 91 4.28 -12.75 -4.11
CA ARG A 91 2.98 -13.03 -4.71
C ARG A 91 2.38 -14.22 -3.99
N PHE A 92 1.15 -14.09 -3.51
CA PHE A 92 0.49 -15.09 -2.67
C PHE A 92 -0.89 -15.41 -3.21
N GLY A 93 -1.19 -16.69 -3.44
CA GLY A 93 -2.40 -17.16 -4.12
C GLY A 93 -2.64 -18.66 -3.93
N ILE A 94 -3.81 -19.17 -4.31
CA ILE A 94 -4.01 -20.63 -4.39
C ILE A 94 -3.11 -21.15 -5.52
N ASP A 95 -2.08 -21.90 -5.13
CA ASP A 95 -1.01 -22.34 -6.01
C ASP A 95 -1.49 -23.34 -7.07
N ASP A 96 -0.77 -23.36 -8.20
CA ASP A 96 -0.46 -24.65 -8.83
C ASP A 96 0.95 -24.71 -9.47
N GLU A 97 1.86 -23.76 -9.23
CA GLU A 97 3.24 -23.92 -9.75
C GLU A 97 4.35 -23.04 -9.11
N SER A 98 4.37 -22.82 -7.79
CA SER A 98 5.59 -22.31 -7.14
C SER A 98 5.79 -22.86 -5.73
N ALA A 99 7.01 -23.35 -5.46
CA ALA A 99 7.40 -24.19 -4.32
C ALA A 99 7.30 -23.55 -2.90
N PHE A 100 6.55 -22.46 -2.72
CA PHE A 100 6.25 -21.81 -1.43
C PHE A 100 4.77 -21.41 -1.38
N ALA A 101 3.88 -22.39 -1.53
CA ALA A 101 2.45 -22.21 -1.64
C ALA A 101 1.76 -22.00 -0.30
N VAL A 102 1.65 -20.75 0.15
CA VAL A 102 0.69 -20.35 1.18
C VAL A 102 -0.46 -19.63 0.48
N GLY A 103 -1.59 -20.31 0.33
CA GLY A 103 -2.70 -19.85 -0.51
C GLY A 103 -3.86 -19.18 0.23
N LEU A 104 -4.54 -18.28 -0.46
CA LEU A 104 -5.75 -17.59 0.00
C LEU A 104 -7.00 -18.43 -0.32
N SER A 105 -7.77 -18.88 0.67
CA SER A 105 -8.94 -19.76 0.48
C SER A 105 -10.11 -19.15 -0.33
N CYS A 106 -10.02 -17.89 -0.73
CA CYS A 106 -11.04 -17.15 -1.48
C CYS A 106 -10.87 -17.21 -3.02
N GLY A 107 -9.82 -17.85 -3.53
CA GLY A 107 -9.61 -18.03 -4.97
C GLY A 107 -9.02 -16.82 -5.71
N GLY A 108 -8.38 -15.91 -4.98
CA GLY A 108 -7.63 -14.79 -5.54
C GLY A 108 -6.16 -14.80 -5.10
N GLU A 109 -5.42 -13.83 -5.62
CA GLU A 109 -4.00 -13.62 -5.35
C GLU A 109 -3.73 -12.17 -4.98
N ILE A 110 -2.69 -11.96 -4.19
CA ILE A 110 -2.19 -10.63 -3.84
C ILE A 110 -0.70 -10.52 -4.15
N ASP A 111 -0.31 -9.35 -4.64
CA ASP A 111 1.09 -8.95 -4.71
C ASP A 111 1.38 -8.03 -3.51
N VAL A 112 2.45 -8.33 -2.79
CA VAL A 112 2.90 -7.59 -1.60
C VAL A 112 4.30 -7.05 -1.86
N PHE A 113 4.47 -5.77 -1.59
CA PHE A 113 5.76 -5.10 -1.57
C PHE A 113 6.18 -4.84 -0.13
N VAL A 114 7.42 -5.17 0.22
CA VAL A 114 7.96 -4.97 1.55
C VAL A 114 9.20 -4.07 1.47
N GLN A 115 9.24 -3.03 2.30
CA GLN A 115 10.33 -2.07 2.33
C GLN A 115 10.76 -1.72 3.76
N PRO A 116 12.02 -1.34 3.97
CA PRO A 116 12.47 -0.82 5.26
C PRO A 116 11.93 0.61 5.44
N ALA A 117 11.46 0.90 6.64
CA ALA A 117 10.96 2.21 7.02
C ALA A 117 11.66 2.69 8.29
N ALA A 118 12.06 3.95 8.26
CA ALA A 118 12.70 4.70 9.35
C ALA A 118 12.71 6.19 8.95
N PRO A 119 13.01 7.13 9.86
CA PRO A 119 13.26 8.50 9.48
C PRO A 119 14.34 8.59 8.39
N GLY A 120 14.05 9.36 7.33
CA GLY A 120 14.95 9.49 6.18
C GLY A 120 14.83 8.37 5.14
N LEU A 121 14.15 7.26 5.45
CA LEU A 121 13.79 6.22 4.47
C LEU A 121 12.34 6.34 4.01
N LEU A 122 11.44 6.71 4.92
CA LEU A 122 10.02 6.93 4.62
C LEU A 122 9.64 8.38 4.95
N ASP A 123 9.05 9.09 3.97
CA ASP A 123 8.58 10.46 4.15
C ASP A 123 7.30 10.47 5.02
N PRO A 124 7.30 11.13 6.20
CA PRO A 124 6.11 11.19 7.05
C PRO A 124 5.00 12.09 6.47
N VAL A 125 5.30 13.03 5.57
CA VAL A 125 4.35 14.08 5.14
C VAL A 125 3.03 13.50 4.64
N PRO A 126 2.99 12.50 3.75
CA PRO A 126 1.73 11.99 3.23
C PRO A 126 0.82 11.39 4.31
N PHE A 127 1.40 10.75 5.32
CA PHE A 127 0.67 10.15 6.43
C PHE A 127 0.15 11.21 7.40
N GLY A 128 0.96 12.25 7.70
CA GLY A 128 0.55 13.36 8.56
C GLY A 128 -0.66 14.10 7.99
N ARG A 129 -0.67 14.35 6.68
CA ARG A 129 -1.82 14.98 6.00
C ARG A 129 -3.13 14.22 6.17
N VAL A 130 -3.09 12.88 6.14
CA VAL A 130 -4.29 12.06 6.37
C VAL A 130 -4.77 12.18 7.81
N LEU A 131 -3.86 12.26 8.78
CA LEU A 131 -4.22 12.48 10.19
C LEU A 131 -4.83 13.87 10.42
N ASP A 132 -4.43 14.86 9.62
CA ASP A 132 -5.00 16.22 9.62
C ASP A 132 -6.34 16.30 8.86
N GLY A 133 -6.85 15.18 8.34
CA GLY A 133 -8.10 15.11 7.58
C GLY A 133 -7.97 15.60 6.14
N GLU A 134 -6.75 15.76 5.62
CA GLU A 134 -6.49 16.12 4.24
C GLU A 134 -6.41 14.90 3.31
N SER A 135 -6.77 15.11 2.04
CA SER A 135 -6.50 14.11 1.00
C SER A 135 -5.01 14.07 0.68
N SER A 136 -4.46 12.86 0.66
CA SER A 136 -3.06 12.58 0.39
C SER A 136 -2.93 11.32 -0.47
N GLY A 137 -1.85 11.23 -1.23
CA GLY A 137 -1.53 10.07 -2.05
C GLY A 137 -0.06 9.69 -1.88
N ILE A 138 0.21 8.39 -1.95
CA ILE A 138 1.56 7.82 -1.92
C ILE A 138 1.71 6.99 -3.18
N ALA A 139 2.72 7.30 -3.99
CA ALA A 139 3.13 6.46 -5.10
C ALA A 139 4.51 5.87 -4.80
N THR A 140 4.60 4.56 -4.63
CA THR A 140 5.86 3.86 -4.38
C THR A 140 6.32 3.22 -5.67
N LEU A 141 7.59 3.41 -6.05
CA LEU A 141 8.19 2.66 -7.15
C LEU A 141 8.45 1.22 -6.69
N VAL A 142 7.58 0.31 -7.14
CA VAL A 142 7.64 -1.12 -6.80
C VAL A 142 8.25 -1.96 -7.93
N ALA A 143 8.54 -1.38 -9.08
CA ALA A 143 9.28 -2.05 -10.16
C ALA A 143 10.13 -1.04 -10.92
N GLY A 144 11.31 -1.45 -11.39
CA GLY A 144 12.25 -0.59 -12.12
C GLY A 144 13.70 -0.72 -11.64
N PRO A 145 14.55 0.27 -11.93
CA PRO A 145 15.95 0.26 -11.49
C PRO A 145 16.07 0.13 -9.96
N ALA A 146 16.90 -0.80 -9.48
CA ALA A 146 17.04 -1.11 -8.04
C ALA A 146 17.29 0.13 -7.15
N ALA A 147 18.04 1.11 -7.66
CA ALA A 147 18.33 2.36 -6.94
C ALA A 147 17.09 3.26 -6.69
N LEU A 148 15.96 2.98 -7.35
CA LEU A 148 14.73 3.75 -7.28
C LEU A 148 13.60 3.02 -6.56
N LEU A 149 13.74 1.72 -6.26
CA LEU A 149 12.69 0.95 -5.60
C LEU A 149 12.45 1.43 -4.16
N GLY A 150 11.18 1.40 -3.73
CA GLY A 150 10.77 1.86 -2.40
C GLY A 150 10.69 3.37 -2.25
N ARG A 151 11.10 4.16 -3.26
CA ARG A 151 10.96 5.61 -3.19
C ARG A 151 9.49 6.00 -3.26
N VAL A 152 9.07 6.80 -2.28
CA VAL A 152 7.77 7.47 -2.26
C VAL A 152 7.85 8.74 -3.09
N VAL A 153 6.98 8.84 -4.08
CA VAL A 153 6.64 10.07 -4.80
C VAL A 153 5.34 10.58 -4.22
N VAL A 154 5.36 11.81 -3.72
CA VAL A 154 4.14 12.53 -3.32
C VAL A 154 3.56 13.15 -4.59
N PRO A 155 2.37 12.73 -5.07
CA PRO A 155 1.75 13.37 -6.22
C PRO A 155 1.47 14.83 -5.87
N GLY A 156 2.09 15.76 -6.62
CA GLY A 156 1.76 17.18 -6.50
C GLY A 156 0.31 17.41 -6.90
N ARG A 157 -0.42 18.27 -6.17
CA ARG A 157 -1.74 18.75 -6.60
C ARG A 157 -1.57 19.50 -7.93
N SER A 158 -2.01 18.90 -9.04
CA SER A 158 -2.32 19.69 -10.23
C SER A 158 -3.75 20.22 -10.14
N GLY A 159 -3.89 21.47 -9.66
CA GLY A 159 -5.10 22.29 -9.83
C GLY A 159 -6.12 22.26 -8.68
N PRO A 160 -6.96 23.31 -8.58
CA PRO A 160 -7.99 23.40 -7.55
C PRO A 160 -9.06 22.34 -7.82
N GLY A 161 -9.15 21.34 -6.94
CA GLY A 161 -10.25 20.38 -6.95
C GLY A 161 -11.55 21.11 -6.71
N VAL A 162 -12.35 21.27 -7.75
CA VAL A 162 -13.77 21.60 -7.63
C VAL A 162 -14.46 20.34 -7.13
N PRO A 163 -15.14 20.34 -5.98
CA PRO A 163 -16.03 19.26 -5.61
C PRO A 163 -17.20 19.26 -6.60
N GLY A 164 -17.22 18.30 -7.52
CA GLY A 164 -18.30 18.10 -8.47
C GLY A 164 -19.58 17.67 -7.75
N ALA A 165 -20.50 18.63 -7.65
CA ALA A 165 -21.94 18.49 -7.82
C ALA A 165 -22.60 17.12 -7.53
N HIS A 166 -23.33 17.06 -6.41
CA HIS A 166 -24.61 16.36 -6.37
C HIS A 166 -25.71 17.41 -6.18
N GLY A 167 -26.49 17.64 -7.23
CA GLY A 167 -27.67 18.48 -7.18
C GLY A 167 -28.79 17.80 -6.40
N ALA A 168 -29.36 18.53 -5.44
CA ALA A 168 -30.77 18.46 -5.09
C ALA A 168 -31.10 19.71 -4.25
N GLY A 169 -31.92 20.61 -4.79
CA GLY A 169 -32.35 21.81 -4.06
C GLY A 169 -32.98 22.88 -4.94
N LEU A 170 -34.09 22.55 -5.60
CA LEU A 170 -35.02 23.57 -6.10
C LEU A 170 -35.71 24.21 -4.89
N SER A 171 -35.39 25.47 -4.58
CA SER A 171 -36.22 26.43 -3.82
C SER A 171 -35.47 27.77 -3.81
N GLY A 172 -35.97 28.94 -4.16
CA GLY A 172 -37.28 29.43 -4.55
C GLY A 172 -37.12 30.93 -4.84
N SER A 173 -38.03 31.46 -5.66
CA SER A 173 -38.42 32.86 -5.92
C SER A 173 -37.61 34.02 -5.32
N LEU A 174 -37.17 34.95 -6.18
CA LEU A 174 -37.89 36.19 -6.54
C LEU A 174 -37.21 36.85 -7.76
#